data_AF-A0A9W8HZN3-F1
#
_entry.id   AF-A0A9W8HZN3-F1
#
_cell.length_a   1.000
_cell.length_b   1.000
_cell.length_c   1.000
_cell.angle_alpha   90.00
_cell.angle_beta   90.00
_cell.angle_gamma   90.00
#
_symmetry.space_group_name_H-M   'P 1'
#
loop_
_entity.id
_entity.type
_entity.pdbx_description
1 polymer ?
#
loop_
_entity_poly.entity_id
_entity_poly.type
_entity_poly.pdbx_seq_one_letter_code
_entity_poly.pdbx_strand_id
1 'polypeptide(L)'
;MTDIQSKKTTTSAFVESLSEAVVMQLQKLKEIGFSNIFVTNLPPLQITPLIALQKRRELANNIVDTYNKMLSAKTDKWAKESGVKAFGLLDINGFVQVALQHNVSNALGLSDTNNSCIGGNLLELLTEPNHAKAILNVILDMKNSVVCTEPSSYFSGTQSILLNECIVCLATMQANS
;
A
#
# COMPACT_ATOMS: atom_id res chain seq x y z
N MET A 1 -14.00 -24.40 -5.22
CA MET A 1 -15.22 -24.02 -5.98
C MET A 1 -14.77 -23.07 -7.07
N THR A 2 -14.81 -23.55 -8.31
CA THR A 2 -14.11 -22.98 -9.47
C THR A 2 -15.08 -22.10 -10.24
N ASP A 3 -14.66 -20.89 -10.62
CA ASP A 3 -15.38 -20.09 -11.63
C ASP A 3 -14.49 -20.04 -12.89
N ILE A 4 -14.69 -21.04 -13.76
CA ILE A 4 -14.06 -21.18 -15.07
C ILE A 4 -15.06 -20.69 -16.13
N GLN A 5 -15.54 -19.44 -16.05
CA GLN A 5 -16.17 -18.76 -17.19
C GLN A 5 -15.94 -17.24 -17.24
N SER A 6 -15.39 -16.62 -16.21
CA SER A 6 -15.01 -15.21 -16.25
C SER A 6 -13.50 -15.08 -16.16
N LYS A 7 -12.87 -14.25 -17.00
CA LYS A 7 -11.46 -13.83 -16.85
C LYS A 7 -11.27 -12.98 -15.57
N LYS A 8 -11.93 -13.33 -14.46
CA LYS A 8 -11.89 -12.65 -13.17
C LYS A 8 -11.07 -13.50 -12.22
N THR A 9 -9.86 -13.04 -11.92
CA THR A 9 -9.06 -13.55 -10.82
C THR A 9 -9.86 -13.40 -9.52
N THR A 10 -10.03 -14.47 -8.75
CA THR A 10 -10.65 -14.36 -7.42
C THR A 10 -9.79 -13.48 -6.52
N THR A 11 -10.37 -12.83 -5.51
CA THR A 11 -9.61 -12.02 -4.54
C THR A 11 -8.43 -12.80 -3.96
N SER A 12 -8.61 -14.09 -3.65
CA SER A 12 -7.56 -14.96 -3.15
C SER A 12 -6.43 -15.15 -4.16
N ALA A 13 -6.74 -15.50 -5.41
CA ALA A 13 -5.73 -15.71 -6.46
C ALA A 13 -4.98 -14.40 -6.80
N PHE A 14 -5.68 -13.26 -6.72
CA PHE A 14 -5.07 -11.95 -6.91
C PHE A 14 -4.07 -11.63 -5.79
N VAL A 15 -4.49 -11.77 -4.54
CA VAL A 15 -3.65 -11.54 -3.36
C VAL A 15 -2.45 -12.50 -3.34
N GLU A 16 -2.66 -13.75 -3.75
CA GLU A 16 -1.62 -14.75 -3.88
C GLU A 16 -0.55 -14.34 -4.89
N SER A 17 -0.98 -13.95 -6.10
CA SER A 17 -0.07 -13.48 -7.15
C SER A 17 0.69 -12.22 -6.73
N LEU A 18 0.01 -11.25 -6.08
CA LEU A 18 0.64 -10.01 -5.63
C LEU A 18 1.70 -10.28 -4.54
N SER A 19 1.37 -11.13 -3.57
CA SER A 19 2.31 -11.48 -2.49
C SER A 19 3.50 -12.32 -2.99
N GLU A 20 3.30 -13.18 -4.00
CA GLU A 20 4.39 -13.87 -4.70
C GLU A 20 5.31 -12.91 -5.45
N ALA A 21 4.74 -11.92 -6.14
CA ALA A 21 5.54 -10.92 -6.82
C ALA A 21 6.48 -10.18 -5.87
N VAL A 22 6.03 -9.88 -4.64
CA VAL A 22 6.90 -9.29 -3.62
C VAL A 22 8.02 -10.23 -3.22
N VAL A 23 7.76 -11.52 -2.93
CA VAL A 23 8.82 -12.49 -2.60
C VAL A 23 9.84 -12.63 -3.73
N MET A 24 9.39 -12.63 -4.98
CA MET A 24 10.30 -12.65 -6.14
C MET A 24 11.17 -11.40 -6.20
N GLN A 25 10.63 -10.22 -5.89
CA GLN A 25 11.42 -8.98 -5.81
C GLN A 25 12.43 -9.02 -4.66
N LEU A 26 12.05 -9.56 -3.50
CA LEU A 26 12.95 -9.75 -2.36
C LEU A 26 14.12 -10.68 -2.70
N GLN A 27 13.84 -11.77 -3.40
CA GLN A 27 14.85 -12.69 -3.89
C GLN A 27 15.85 -12.00 -4.84
N LYS A 28 15.35 -11.18 -5.78
CA LYS A 28 16.21 -10.38 -6.66
C LYS A 28 17.06 -9.35 -5.90
N LEU A 29 16.50 -8.68 -4.89
CA LEU A 29 17.26 -7.75 -4.05
C LEU A 29 18.40 -8.46 -3.31
N LYS A 30 18.14 -9.65 -2.76
CA LYS A 30 19.17 -10.50 -2.17
C LYS A 30 20.26 -10.86 -3.18
N GLU A 31 19.89 -11.28 -4.38
CA GLU A 31 20.84 -11.66 -5.45
C GLU A 31 21.73 -10.49 -5.89
N ILE A 32 21.22 -9.26 -5.84
CA ILE A 32 21.99 -8.03 -6.10
C ILE A 32 22.96 -7.71 -4.94
N GLY A 33 22.77 -8.31 -3.76
CA GLY A 33 23.63 -8.14 -2.60
C GLY A 33 23.04 -7.28 -1.47
N PHE A 34 21.75 -6.94 -1.54
CA PHE A 34 21.08 -6.28 -0.42
C PHE A 34 20.96 -7.26 0.76
N SER A 35 21.44 -6.83 1.93
CA SER A 35 21.44 -7.64 3.15
C SER A 35 20.56 -7.09 4.28
N ASN A 36 20.09 -5.85 4.15
CA ASN A 36 19.12 -5.24 5.06
C ASN A 36 17.89 -4.82 4.24
N ILE A 37 16.77 -5.51 4.41
CA ILE A 37 15.59 -5.32 3.56
C ILE A 37 14.35 -5.09 4.41
N PHE A 38 13.64 -3.98 4.15
CA PHE A 38 12.39 -3.65 4.79
C PHE A 38 11.25 -3.62 3.76
N VAL A 39 10.13 -4.24 4.12
CA VAL A 39 8.92 -4.32 3.29
C VAL A 39 7.79 -3.64 4.03
N THR A 40 6.95 -2.90 3.33
CA THR A 40 5.71 -2.35 3.89
C THR A 40 4.53 -3.25 3.52
N ASN A 41 3.60 -3.44 4.45
CA ASN A 41 2.30 -4.02 4.12
C ASN A 41 1.40 -3.01 3.36
N LEU A 42 0.25 -3.45 2.84
CA LEU A 42 -0.69 -2.54 2.20
C LEU A 42 -1.30 -1.59 3.24
N PRO A 43 -1.37 -0.28 2.93
CA PRO A 43 -2.13 0.68 3.74
C PRO A 43 -3.63 0.34 3.70
N PRO A 44 -4.44 0.92 4.61
CA PRO A 44 -5.87 0.68 4.64
C PRO A 44 -6.55 1.30 3.41
N LEU A 45 -6.72 0.54 2.34
CA LEU A 45 -7.35 1.02 1.10
C LEU A 45 -8.83 1.41 1.31
N GLN A 46 -9.51 0.77 2.27
CA GLN A 46 -10.92 0.96 2.58
C GLN A 46 -11.30 2.37 3.02
N ILE A 47 -10.33 3.16 3.51
CA ILE A 47 -10.53 4.55 3.93
C ILE A 47 -10.14 5.57 2.86
N THR A 48 -9.59 5.12 1.72
CA THR A 48 -9.21 6.04 0.66
C THR A 48 -10.46 6.70 0.05
N PRO A 49 -10.43 7.99 -0.32
CA PRO A 49 -11.59 8.68 -0.88
C PRO A 49 -12.19 7.97 -2.11
N LEU A 50 -11.34 7.40 -2.96
CA LEU A 50 -11.79 6.68 -4.16
C LEU A 50 -12.59 5.42 -3.82
N ILE A 51 -12.16 4.63 -2.84
CA ILE A 51 -12.91 3.44 -2.41
C ILE A 51 -14.22 3.83 -1.73
N ALA A 52 -14.24 4.94 -1.00
CA ALA A 52 -15.46 5.50 -0.43
C ALA A 52 -16.46 5.90 -1.54
N LEU A 53 -16.00 6.58 -2.59
CA LEU A 53 -16.84 6.99 -3.73
C LEU A 53 -17.39 5.80 -4.53
N GLN A 54 -16.59 4.75 -4.69
CA GLN A 54 -17.04 3.53 -5.36
C GLN A 54 -17.94 2.66 -4.47
N LYS A 55 -18.12 3.00 -3.19
CA LYS A 55 -18.86 2.21 -2.19
C LYS A 55 -18.31 0.77 -2.04
N ARG A 56 -16.99 0.61 -2.06
CA ARG A 56 -16.30 -0.70 -2.04
C ARG A 56 -15.48 -0.98 -0.79
N ARG A 57 -15.86 -0.40 0.34
CA ARG A 57 -15.11 -0.52 1.60
C ARG A 57 -14.90 -1.96 2.02
N GLU A 58 -15.93 -2.80 1.96
CA GLU A 58 -15.83 -4.22 2.37
C GLU A 58 -14.87 -5.02 1.49
N LEU A 59 -14.95 -4.84 0.17
CA LEU A 59 -14.04 -5.52 -0.77
C LEU A 59 -12.59 -5.09 -0.55
N ALA A 60 -12.35 -3.79 -0.39
CA ALA A 60 -11.03 -3.25 -0.12
C ALA A 60 -10.48 -3.74 1.23
N ASN A 61 -11.31 -3.79 2.27
CA ASN A 61 -10.92 -4.33 3.58
C ASN A 61 -10.52 -5.80 3.47
N ASN A 62 -11.31 -6.62 2.79
CA ASN A 62 -11.00 -8.03 2.59
C ASN A 62 -9.69 -8.24 1.80
N ILE A 63 -9.45 -7.42 0.76
CA ILE A 63 -8.19 -7.44 0.01
C ILE A 63 -7.01 -7.10 0.91
N VAL A 64 -7.09 -6.00 1.67
CA VAL A 64 -6.01 -5.53 2.56
C VAL A 64 -5.71 -6.57 3.63
N ASP A 65 -6.73 -7.08 4.32
CA ASP A 65 -6.57 -8.06 5.39
C ASP A 65 -5.96 -9.37 4.88
N THR A 66 -6.51 -9.89 3.78
CA THR A 66 -6.02 -11.15 3.19
C THR A 66 -4.59 -10.98 2.67
N TYR A 67 -4.30 -9.86 2.01
CA TYR A 67 -2.97 -9.58 1.50
C TYR A 67 -1.94 -9.38 2.60
N ASN A 68 -2.22 -8.56 3.60
CA ASN A 68 -1.27 -8.28 4.68
C ASN A 68 -0.94 -9.56 5.46
N LYS A 69 -1.95 -10.41 5.72
CA LYS A 69 -1.74 -11.73 6.33
C LYS A 69 -0.87 -12.64 5.46
N MET A 70 -1.15 -12.71 4.16
CA MET A 70 -0.41 -13.59 3.25
C MET A 70 1.01 -13.09 3.01
N LEU A 71 1.19 -11.79 2.84
CA LEU A 71 2.49 -11.14 2.69
C LEU A 71 3.35 -11.45 3.91
N SER A 72 2.86 -11.19 5.13
CA SER A 72 3.60 -11.50 6.36
C SER A 72 4.06 -12.95 6.40
N ALA A 73 3.16 -13.91 6.18
CA ALA A 73 3.51 -15.33 6.19
C ALA A 73 4.58 -15.67 5.14
N LYS A 74 4.44 -15.16 3.90
CA LYS A 74 5.38 -15.43 2.81
C LYS A 74 6.75 -14.76 3.04
N THR A 75 6.77 -13.51 3.48
CA THR A 75 8.03 -12.77 3.73
C THR A 75 8.75 -13.27 4.98
N ASP A 76 8.03 -13.69 6.02
CA ASP A 76 8.62 -14.28 7.22
C ASP A 76 9.29 -15.61 6.89
N LYS A 77 8.66 -16.43 6.05
CA LYS A 77 9.26 -17.68 5.55
C LYS A 77 10.51 -17.37 4.72
N TRP A 78 10.39 -16.48 3.73
CA TRP A 78 11.52 -16.08 2.88
C TRP A 78 12.68 -15.54 3.72
N ALA A 79 12.43 -14.65 4.68
CA ALA A 79 13.46 -14.05 5.52
C ALA A 79 14.28 -15.10 6.29
N LYS A 80 13.61 -16.11 6.87
CA LYS A 80 14.26 -17.23 7.58
C LYS A 80 15.16 -18.07 6.67
N GLU A 81 14.79 -18.22 5.40
CA GLU A 81 15.52 -19.02 4.41
C GLU A 81 16.58 -18.20 3.64
N SER A 82 16.45 -16.87 3.66
CA SER A 82 17.23 -15.97 2.80
C SER A 82 18.67 -15.75 3.27
N GLY A 83 18.94 -15.81 4.58
CA GLY A 83 20.26 -15.48 5.13
C GLY A 83 20.63 -13.99 5.04
N VAL A 84 19.66 -13.09 4.85
CA VAL A 84 19.87 -11.64 4.94
C VAL A 84 20.22 -11.24 6.38
N LYS A 85 21.02 -10.18 6.56
CA LYS A 85 21.46 -9.70 7.87
C LYS A 85 20.30 -9.12 8.69
N ALA A 86 19.44 -8.33 8.04
CA ALA A 86 18.27 -7.76 8.67
C ALA A 86 17.07 -7.82 7.71
N PHE A 87 15.92 -8.16 8.27
CA PHE A 87 14.63 -8.11 7.59
C PHE A 87 13.58 -7.50 8.52
N GLY A 88 12.71 -6.65 7.98
CA GLY A 88 11.58 -6.11 8.74
C GLY A 88 10.34 -5.90 7.86
N LEU A 89 9.18 -6.29 8.39
CA LEU A 89 7.88 -5.93 7.83
C LEU A 89 7.32 -4.73 8.60
N LEU A 90 7.19 -3.59 7.92
CA LEU A 90 6.65 -2.36 8.46
C LEU A 90 5.13 -2.34 8.30
N ASP A 91 4.43 -2.16 9.43
CA ASP A 91 2.97 -2.11 9.48
C ASP A 91 2.45 -0.70 9.16
N ILE A 92 2.43 -0.36 7.88
CA ILE A 92 1.82 0.88 7.38
C ILE A 92 0.31 0.87 7.59
N ASN A 93 -0.33 -0.31 7.54
CA ASN A 93 -1.75 -0.44 7.82
C ASN A 93 -2.11 0.08 9.22
N GLY A 94 -1.46 -0.47 10.25
CA GLY A 94 -1.65 -0.05 11.63
C GLY A 94 -1.22 1.40 11.87
N PHE A 95 -0.09 1.82 11.28
CA PHE A 95 0.38 3.21 11.37
C PHE A 95 -0.68 4.20 10.88
N VAL A 96 -1.25 4.00 9.69
CA VAL A 96 -2.27 4.90 9.14
C VAL A 96 -3.53 4.87 9.98
N GLN A 97 -3.98 3.70 10.45
CA GLN A 97 -5.16 3.62 11.32
C GLN A 97 -4.97 4.39 12.63
N VAL A 98 -3.78 4.37 13.22
CA VAL A 98 -3.45 5.15 14.42
C VAL A 98 -3.38 6.64 14.10
N ALA A 99 -2.73 7.02 13.00
CA ALA A 99 -2.58 8.42 12.58
C ALA A 99 -3.94 9.12 12.36
N LEU A 100 -4.98 8.36 12.04
CA LEU A 100 -6.34 8.85 11.80
C LEU A 100 -7.21 8.91 13.04
N GLN A 101 -6.74 8.44 14.19
CA GLN A 101 -7.46 8.63 15.45
C GLN A 101 -7.45 10.11 15.81
N HIS A 102 -8.60 10.67 16.21
CA HIS A 102 -8.78 12.11 16.42
C HIS A 102 -7.70 12.76 17.30
N ASN A 103 -7.28 12.10 18.39
CA ASN A 103 -6.22 12.58 19.26
C ASN A 103 -4.85 12.63 18.57
N VAL A 104 -4.55 11.65 17.72
CA VAL A 104 -3.28 11.55 16.99
C VAL A 104 -3.30 12.49 15.79
N SER A 105 -4.37 12.49 15.00
CA SER A 105 -4.52 13.36 13.83
C SER A 105 -4.39 14.82 14.21
N ASN A 106 -5.01 15.24 15.32
CA ASN A 106 -4.89 16.61 15.82
C ASN A 106 -3.47 16.94 16.27
N ALA A 107 -2.79 16.01 16.96
CA ALA A 107 -1.40 16.19 17.37
C ALA A 107 -0.44 16.26 16.16
N LEU A 108 -0.77 15.57 15.07
CA LEU A 108 -0.05 15.61 13.80
C LEU A 108 -0.43 16.82 12.93
N GLY A 109 -1.37 17.66 13.36
CA GLY A 109 -1.84 18.82 12.60
C GLY A 109 -2.67 18.46 11.36
N LEU A 110 -3.24 17.24 11.30
CA LEU A 110 -4.13 16.78 10.24
C LEU A 110 -5.53 17.33 10.46
N SER A 111 -5.96 18.28 9.64
CA SER A 111 -7.27 18.93 9.76
C SER A 111 -8.38 18.24 8.94
N ASP A 112 -8.03 17.55 7.86
CA ASP A 112 -8.96 16.83 7.00
C ASP A 112 -8.36 15.49 6.58
N THR A 113 -8.98 14.40 7.01
CA THR A 113 -8.56 13.03 6.72
C THR A 113 -9.55 12.27 5.85
N ASN A 114 -10.65 12.90 5.46
CA ASN A 114 -11.76 12.25 4.76
C ASN A 114 -11.83 12.67 3.29
N ASN A 115 -11.30 13.85 2.96
CA ASN A 115 -11.26 14.34 1.60
C ASN A 115 -9.89 14.11 0.95
N SER A 116 -9.90 14.00 -0.38
CA SER A 116 -8.66 14.02 -1.16
C SER A 116 -8.05 15.42 -1.08
N CYS A 117 -6.75 15.50 -0.86
CA CYS A 117 -6.01 16.76 -0.92
C CYS A 117 -5.78 17.25 -2.37
N ILE A 118 -6.15 16.46 -3.39
CA ILE A 118 -5.98 16.79 -4.82
C ILE A 118 -7.21 16.38 -5.64
N GLY A 119 -7.64 17.27 -6.54
CA GLY A 119 -8.64 17.03 -7.58
C GLY A 119 -8.07 16.30 -8.80
N GLY A 120 -7.50 15.11 -8.61
CA GLY A 120 -7.16 14.23 -9.72
C GLY A 120 -8.39 13.89 -10.56
N ASN A 121 -8.21 13.58 -11.84
CA ASN A 121 -9.31 13.25 -12.77
C ASN A 121 -9.94 11.89 -12.44
N LEU A 122 -10.66 11.87 -11.31
CA LEU A 122 -11.26 10.70 -10.67
C LEU A 122 -12.26 9.99 -11.58
N LEU A 123 -12.79 10.71 -12.57
CA LEU A 123 -13.73 10.22 -13.55
C LEU A 123 -13.18 9.03 -14.36
N GLU A 124 -11.89 9.01 -14.69
CA GLU A 124 -11.27 7.91 -15.46
C GLU A 124 -11.14 6.62 -14.62
N LEU A 125 -10.90 6.74 -13.31
CA LEU A 125 -10.84 5.61 -12.39
C LEU A 125 -12.23 5.04 -12.04
N LEU A 126 -13.28 5.84 -12.19
CA LEU A 126 -14.67 5.45 -11.90
C LEU A 126 -15.32 4.65 -13.04
N THR A 127 -14.76 4.68 -14.26
CA THR A 127 -15.34 4.00 -15.43
C THR A 127 -14.97 2.51 -15.58
N GLU A 128 -14.13 1.94 -14.72
CA GLU A 128 -13.66 0.55 -14.90
C GLU A 128 -14.71 -0.50 -14.46
N PRO A 129 -15.20 -1.36 -15.37
CA PRO A 129 -16.26 -2.35 -15.08
C PRO A 129 -15.75 -3.55 -14.27
N ASN A 130 -14.44 -3.83 -14.30
CA ASN A 130 -13.85 -4.88 -13.48
C ASN A 130 -13.41 -4.32 -12.11
N HIS A 131 -14.07 -4.78 -11.05
CA HIS A 131 -13.91 -4.19 -9.73
C HIS A 131 -12.54 -4.39 -9.09
N ALA A 132 -11.91 -5.56 -9.32
CA ALA A 132 -10.55 -5.83 -8.85
C ALA A 132 -9.52 -5.03 -9.66
N LYS A 133 -9.77 -4.87 -10.97
CA LYS A 133 -8.93 -4.06 -11.85
C LYS A 133 -9.02 -2.57 -11.51
N ALA A 134 -10.18 -2.07 -11.10
CA ALA A 134 -10.33 -0.70 -10.64
C ALA A 134 -9.42 -0.42 -9.44
N ILE A 135 -9.41 -1.32 -8.43
CA ILE A 135 -8.53 -1.22 -7.26
C ILE A 135 -7.06 -1.37 -7.68
N LEU A 136 -6.75 -2.25 -8.63
CA LEU A 136 -5.40 -2.41 -9.18
C LEU A 136 -4.90 -1.13 -9.85
N ASN A 137 -5.72 -0.47 -10.66
CA ASN A 137 -5.37 0.80 -11.30
C ASN A 137 -5.11 1.88 -10.24
N VAL A 138 -5.82 1.89 -9.10
CA VAL A 138 -5.45 2.78 -7.98
C VAL A 138 -4.03 2.50 -7.50
N ILE A 139 -3.69 1.22 -7.30
CA ILE A 139 -2.36 0.81 -6.81
C ILE A 139 -1.25 1.10 -7.82
N LEU A 140 -1.52 0.92 -9.13
CA LEU A 140 -0.53 1.06 -10.19
C LEU A 140 -0.41 2.49 -10.74
N ASP A 141 -1.53 3.22 -10.88
CA ASP A 141 -1.59 4.55 -11.51
C ASP A 141 -1.47 5.72 -10.53
N MET A 142 -1.35 5.43 -9.22
CA MET A 142 -1.01 6.43 -8.19
C MET A 142 0.29 7.20 -8.52
N LYS A 143 1.18 6.63 -9.36
CA LYS A 143 2.42 7.29 -9.82
C LYS A 143 2.20 8.54 -10.67
N ASN A 144 1.06 8.69 -11.37
CA ASN A 144 0.89 9.73 -12.39
C ASN A 144 -0.22 10.75 -12.10
N SER A 145 -1.09 10.52 -11.12
CA SER A 145 -2.36 11.28 -11.02
C SER A 145 -2.71 11.83 -9.63
N VAL A 146 -1.90 11.52 -8.59
CA VAL A 146 -2.20 11.88 -7.19
C VAL A 146 -0.94 12.40 -6.50
N VAL A 147 -0.32 13.45 -7.05
CA VAL A 147 0.78 14.16 -6.37
C VAL A 147 0.21 15.40 -5.70
N CYS A 148 0.44 15.55 -4.39
CA CYS A 148 0.03 16.71 -3.60
C CYS A 148 0.64 17.98 -4.18
N THR A 149 -0.11 18.68 -5.03
CA THR A 149 0.18 20.06 -5.38
C THR A 149 -0.18 20.91 -4.16
N GLU A 150 0.81 21.21 -3.33
CA GLU A 150 0.73 22.15 -2.19
C GLU A 150 0.23 21.55 -0.85
N PRO A 151 1.06 20.72 -0.17
CA PRO A 151 0.72 20.14 1.14
C PRO A 151 0.45 21.18 2.23
N SER A 152 0.95 22.41 2.11
CA SER A 152 0.87 23.47 3.13
C SER A 152 -0.55 23.91 3.49
N SER A 153 -1.56 23.69 2.64
CA SER A 153 -2.96 24.02 2.97
C SER A 153 -3.62 23.00 3.92
N TYR A 154 -3.02 21.83 4.12
CA TYR A 154 -3.56 20.73 4.93
C TYR A 154 -2.81 20.50 6.25
N PHE A 155 -1.68 21.17 6.46
CA PHE A 155 -0.89 21.11 7.69
C PHE A 155 -0.91 22.47 8.39
N SER A 156 -1.50 22.52 9.59
CA SER A 156 -1.50 23.72 10.44
C SER A 156 -0.26 23.78 11.35
N GLY A 157 0.93 23.71 10.75
CA GLY A 157 2.20 23.77 11.48
C GLY A 157 3.43 23.61 10.59
N THR A 158 4.54 24.26 10.96
CA THR A 158 5.84 24.29 10.24
C THR A 158 6.64 22.97 10.27
N GLN A 159 5.98 21.82 10.29
CA GLN A 159 6.65 20.51 10.17
C GLN A 159 6.08 19.73 8.98
N SER A 160 6.70 19.92 7.82
CA SER A 160 6.45 19.10 6.64
C SER A 160 7.11 17.73 6.81
N ILE A 161 6.37 16.75 7.33
CA ILE A 161 6.72 15.33 7.16
C ILE A 161 6.19 14.93 5.78
N LEU A 162 7.06 14.96 4.78
CA LEU A 162 6.79 14.46 3.44
C LEU A 162 6.62 12.93 3.49
N LEU A 163 5.39 12.47 3.73
CA LEU A 163 4.93 11.13 3.37
C LEU A 163 4.45 11.15 1.91
N ASN A 164 5.36 11.51 1.00
CA ASN A 164 5.10 11.47 -0.43
C ASN A 164 6.04 10.44 -1.03
N GLU A 165 5.60 9.18 -0.98
CA GLU A 165 5.89 8.12 -1.96
C GLU A 165 5.20 6.82 -1.50
N CYS A 166 3.99 6.59 -2.04
CA CYS A 166 3.31 5.31 -1.91
C CYS A 166 4.11 4.22 -2.67
N ILE A 167 4.43 3.14 -1.94
CA ILE A 167 5.08 1.91 -2.40
C ILE A 167 6.53 2.13 -2.85
N VAL A 168 7.40 2.45 -1.91
CA VAL A 168 8.85 2.31 -2.07
C VAL A 168 9.35 1.31 -1.04
N CYS A 169 9.86 0.18 -1.50
CA CYS A 169 10.75 -0.66 -0.71
C CYS A 169 11.89 0.23 -0.20
N LEU A 170 11.90 0.54 1.09
CA LEU A 170 13.03 1.20 1.75
C LEU A 170 14.17 0.17 1.87
N ALA A 171 14.90 -0.02 0.77
CA ALA A 171 16.19 -0.70 0.78
C ALA A 171 17.26 0.33 1.19
N THR A 172 17.59 0.40 2.48
CA THR A 172 18.70 1.23 2.94
C THR A 172 20.03 0.59 2.53
N MET A 173 20.75 1.21 1.59
CA MET A 173 22.15 0.87 1.29
C MET A 173 23.02 1.23 2.51
N GLN A 174 23.39 0.24 3.31
CA GLN A 174 24.67 0.28 3.99
C GLN A 174 25.64 -0.58 3.19
N ALA A 175 26.45 0.07 2.35
CA ALA A 175 27.63 -0.57 1.80
C ALA A 175 28.49 -1.01 2.99
N ASN A 176 28.78 -2.31 3.08
CA ASN A 176 29.73 -2.81 4.07
C ASN A 176 31.09 -2.12 3.79
N SER A 177 31.45 -1.16 4.63
CA SER A 177 32.85 -0.87 4.96
C SER A 177 33.35 -1.89 5.96
#